data_AF-I1I873-F1
#
_entry.id   AF-I1I873-F1
#
_cell.length_a   1.000
_cell.length_b   1.000
_cell.length_c   1.000
_cell.angle_alpha   90.00
_cell.angle_beta   90.00
_cell.angle_gamma   90.00
#
_symmetry.space_group_name_H-M   'P 1'
#
loop_
_entity.id
_entity.type
_entity.pdbx_description
1 polymer ?
#
loop_
_entity_poly.entity_id
_entity_poly.type
_entity_poly.pdbx_seq_one_letter_code
_entity_poly.pdbx_strand_id
1 'polypeptide(L)'
;MGVSCSKENSSAGQQHDRNRDHGKNTNRFAKFGDDYHTLEQVTDALAHAGLESSNLIVGIDFTKSNEWSGKVSFHNRCLHALGDIPNPYEQAISIIGRTLARFDEDNLIPCFGFGDATTHDQQVTRSVDTGNGKLSTQECETIDAIVKASDYPLSIVLVGVGDGPWDMMRQFDDNIPSRAFDNFQFVNFTEIMSRPIPTSKKEAEFALSALMEIPAQFKAAMNLQLLGRRRGFPHRSVLPPPVSVSQRYPEYSPVKQTQSTSTSYGWPQKNASSPRQDSDIGDQQTCPICWTEAKNLAFGCGHQTCADCGKELKVCPLCQRVITSRIRLY
;
A
#
# COMPACT_ATOMS: atom_id res chain seq x y z
N MET A 1 5.06 -48.69 -16.97
CA MET A 1 3.68 -49.23 -17.08
C MET A 1 2.77 -48.08 -17.45
N GLY A 2 2.09 -48.14 -18.58
CA GLY A 2 1.07 -47.15 -18.96
C GLY A 2 -0.30 -47.82 -18.93
N VAL A 3 -1.33 -47.08 -18.51
CA VAL A 3 -2.72 -47.50 -18.59
C VAL A 3 -3.50 -46.40 -19.30
N SER A 4 -3.90 -46.69 -20.54
CA SER A 4 -4.93 -45.92 -21.24
C SER A 4 -6.30 -46.30 -20.67
N CYS A 5 -7.27 -45.38 -20.68
CA CYS A 5 -8.68 -45.72 -20.56
C CYS A 5 -9.44 -45.11 -21.74
N SER A 6 -10.25 -45.93 -22.40
CA SER A 6 -10.78 -45.67 -23.73
C SER A 6 -12.02 -44.76 -23.73
N LYS A 7 -12.30 -44.15 -24.89
CA LYS A 7 -13.66 -43.74 -25.25
C LYS A 7 -14.41 -44.95 -25.81
N GLU A 8 -15.67 -45.12 -25.40
CA GLU A 8 -16.73 -45.56 -26.32
C GLU A 8 -18.10 -45.07 -25.82
N ASN A 9 -19.17 -45.33 -26.58
CA ASN A 9 -20.29 -44.37 -26.72
C ASN A 9 -21.69 -45.02 -26.64
N SER A 10 -22.71 -44.17 -26.52
CA SER A 10 -24.13 -44.38 -26.85
C SER A 10 -25.10 -44.73 -25.71
N SER A 11 -25.96 -43.78 -25.35
CA SER A 11 -27.42 -43.90 -25.55
C SER A 11 -28.10 -42.55 -25.29
N ALA A 12 -29.31 -42.36 -25.82
CA ALA A 12 -29.94 -41.03 -25.89
C ALA A 12 -30.82 -40.70 -24.67
N GLY A 13 -30.73 -39.45 -24.20
CA GLY A 13 -31.66 -38.85 -23.24
C GLY A 13 -31.85 -37.37 -23.57
N GLN A 14 -33.09 -36.93 -23.76
CA GLN A 14 -33.41 -35.54 -24.07
C GLN A 14 -33.25 -34.66 -22.82
N GLN A 15 -32.40 -33.64 -22.85
CA GLN A 15 -32.40 -32.57 -21.86
C GLN A 15 -32.24 -31.20 -22.55
N HIS A 16 -33.02 -30.24 -22.06
CA HIS A 16 -33.23 -28.93 -22.68
C HIS A 16 -31.95 -28.13 -22.87
N ASP A 17 -31.81 -27.53 -24.06
CA ASP A 17 -31.00 -26.32 -24.25
C ASP A 17 -31.49 -25.21 -23.30
N ARG A 18 -30.73 -24.99 -22.22
CA ARG A 18 -30.80 -23.78 -21.43
C ARG A 18 -29.56 -22.97 -21.71
N ASN A 19 -29.67 -22.09 -22.71
CA ASN A 19 -28.72 -20.99 -22.92
C ASN A 19 -28.55 -20.20 -21.61
N ARG A 20 -27.48 -20.49 -20.85
CA ARG A 20 -27.02 -19.61 -19.79
C ARG A 20 -26.26 -18.47 -20.45
N ASP A 21 -27.00 -17.42 -20.78
CA ASP A 21 -26.47 -16.12 -21.17
C ASP A 21 -25.60 -15.57 -20.04
N HIS A 22 -24.28 -15.70 -20.17
CA HIS A 22 -23.29 -15.13 -19.23
C HIS A 22 -23.05 -13.66 -19.58
N GLY A 23 -24.13 -12.87 -19.56
CA GLY A 23 -24.17 -11.47 -19.95
C GLY A 23 -23.52 -10.52 -18.96
N LYS A 24 -22.19 -10.36 -19.05
CA LYS A 24 -21.43 -9.14 -18.70
C LYS A 24 -21.85 -8.40 -17.42
N ASN A 25 -21.50 -8.91 -16.24
CA ASN A 25 -21.85 -8.25 -14.97
C ASN A 25 -21.17 -6.86 -14.80
N THR A 26 -20.03 -6.62 -15.46
CA THR A 26 -19.32 -5.32 -15.48
C THR A 26 -20.17 -4.14 -15.98
N ASN A 27 -21.25 -4.41 -16.73
CA ASN A 27 -22.14 -3.36 -17.26
C ASN A 27 -23.35 -3.07 -16.35
N ARG A 28 -23.43 -3.70 -15.16
CA ARG A 28 -24.58 -3.57 -14.25
C ARG A 28 -24.55 -2.27 -13.44
N PHE A 29 -23.37 -1.89 -12.94
CA PHE A 29 -23.19 -0.65 -12.16
C PHE A 29 -23.04 0.60 -13.01
N ALA A 30 -22.48 0.49 -14.23
CA ALA A 30 -22.42 1.59 -15.19
C ALA A 30 -23.81 2.20 -15.49
N LYS A 31 -24.88 1.40 -15.34
CA LYS A 31 -26.27 1.82 -15.55
C LYS A 31 -26.96 2.40 -14.30
N PHE A 32 -26.32 2.36 -13.13
CA PHE A 32 -26.77 3.03 -11.91
C PHE A 32 -25.96 4.31 -11.65
N GLY A 33 -24.68 4.36 -12.02
CA GLY A 33 -23.81 5.53 -11.83
C GLY A 33 -24.24 6.80 -12.56
N ASP A 34 -25.19 6.73 -13.50
CA ASP A 34 -25.77 7.91 -14.15
C ASP A 34 -26.82 8.63 -13.30
N ASP A 35 -27.44 7.98 -12.32
CA ASP A 35 -28.46 8.59 -11.44
C ASP A 35 -27.86 9.37 -10.25
N TYR A 36 -26.56 9.20 -9.98
CA TYR A 36 -25.87 9.80 -8.83
C TYR A 36 -24.90 10.92 -9.25
N HIS A 37 -25.04 12.09 -8.63
CA HIS A 37 -24.27 13.30 -8.93
C HIS A 37 -23.61 13.95 -7.69
N THR A 38 -23.99 13.53 -6.47
CA THR A 38 -23.42 13.99 -5.20
C THR A 38 -23.21 12.83 -4.21
N LEU A 39 -22.31 13.03 -3.24
CA LEU A 39 -22.09 12.06 -2.14
C LEU A 39 -23.32 11.92 -1.23
N GLU A 40 -24.15 12.96 -1.12
CA GLU A 40 -25.39 12.95 -0.34
C GLU A 40 -26.37 11.90 -0.90
N GLN A 41 -26.56 11.86 -2.23
CA GLN A 41 -27.41 10.86 -2.88
C GLN A 41 -26.88 9.43 -2.68
N VAL A 42 -25.55 9.23 -2.70
CA VAL A 42 -24.94 7.92 -2.41
C VAL A 42 -25.15 7.53 -0.94
N THR A 43 -24.98 8.48 -0.02
CA THR A 43 -25.19 8.30 1.43
C THR A 43 -26.64 7.91 1.72
N ASP A 44 -27.62 8.62 1.15
CA ASP A 44 -29.03 8.26 1.29
C ASP A 44 -29.36 6.91 0.64
N ALA A 45 -28.75 6.56 -0.50
CA ALA A 45 -28.97 5.24 -1.11
C ALA A 45 -28.42 4.09 -0.24
N LEU A 46 -27.31 4.28 0.45
CA LEU A 46 -26.79 3.30 1.43
C LEU A 46 -27.75 3.14 2.61
N ALA A 47 -28.29 4.24 3.14
CA ALA A 47 -29.30 4.20 4.21
C ALA A 47 -30.58 3.47 3.76
N HIS A 48 -31.13 3.81 2.58
CA HIS A 48 -32.31 3.13 2.01
C HIS A 48 -32.05 1.66 1.66
N ALA A 49 -30.79 1.29 1.38
CA ALA A 49 -30.40 -0.11 1.20
C ALA A 49 -30.29 -0.88 2.54
N GLY A 50 -30.41 -0.22 3.70
CA GLY A 50 -30.37 -0.83 5.02
C GLY A 50 -28.98 -0.87 5.66
N LEU A 51 -28.11 0.10 5.35
CA LEU A 51 -26.95 0.39 6.19
C LEU A 51 -27.39 1.29 7.35
N GLU A 52 -27.40 0.75 8.57
CA GLU A 52 -27.82 1.47 9.79
C GLU A 52 -26.61 2.06 10.53
N SER A 53 -25.56 1.27 10.74
CA SER A 53 -24.25 1.75 11.19
C SER A 53 -23.08 0.95 10.60
N SER A 54 -21.87 1.49 10.68
CA SER A 54 -20.64 0.86 10.21
C SER A 54 -19.41 1.33 11.01
N ASN A 55 -18.53 0.39 11.36
CA ASN A 55 -17.17 0.71 11.80
C ASN A 55 -16.24 0.59 10.60
N LEU A 56 -15.44 1.63 10.32
CA LEU A 56 -14.46 1.64 9.23
C LEU A 56 -13.06 1.32 9.76
N ILE A 57 -12.31 0.49 9.04
CA ILE A 57 -10.87 0.26 9.25
C ILE A 57 -10.13 0.70 7.98
N VAL A 58 -9.05 1.46 8.12
CA VAL A 58 -8.26 1.97 6.98
C VAL A 58 -6.86 1.35 6.99
N GLY A 59 -6.49 0.72 5.89
CA GLY A 59 -5.11 0.28 5.61
C GLY A 59 -4.47 1.18 4.56
N ILE A 60 -3.25 1.67 4.79
CA ILE A 60 -2.51 2.53 3.86
C ILE A 60 -1.19 1.85 3.45
N ASP A 61 -1.02 1.68 2.14
CA ASP A 61 0.21 1.20 1.52
C ASP A 61 1.28 2.30 1.53
N PHE A 62 2.34 2.10 2.30
CA PHE A 62 3.54 2.94 2.35
C PHE A 62 4.75 2.27 1.67
N THR A 63 4.52 1.30 0.77
CA THR A 63 5.60 0.70 -0.02
C THR A 63 6.27 1.73 -0.91
N LYS A 64 7.56 1.50 -1.22
CA LYS A 64 8.37 2.41 -2.04
C LYS A 64 7.80 2.64 -3.45
N SER A 65 6.96 1.75 -3.96
CA SER A 65 6.37 1.87 -5.31
C SER A 65 5.63 3.19 -5.54
N ASN A 66 5.05 3.75 -4.47
CA ASN A 66 4.41 5.05 -4.45
C ASN A 66 5.29 6.20 -4.97
N GLU A 67 6.63 6.09 -4.90
CA GLU A 67 7.55 7.10 -5.46
C GLU A 67 7.41 7.26 -6.98
N TRP A 68 7.09 6.18 -7.71
CA TRP A 68 7.05 6.17 -9.17
C TRP A 68 5.68 5.82 -9.77
N SER A 69 4.76 5.21 -9.02
CA SER A 69 3.41 4.88 -9.47
C SER A 69 2.49 6.11 -9.71
N GLY A 70 2.99 7.33 -9.49
CA GLY A 70 2.35 8.60 -9.87
C GLY A 70 2.90 9.24 -11.14
N LYS A 71 3.65 8.49 -11.96
CA LYS A 71 4.35 9.00 -13.16
C LYS A 71 3.41 9.68 -14.16
N VAL A 72 2.29 9.04 -14.49
CA VAL A 72 1.28 9.55 -15.43
C VAL A 72 0.16 10.26 -14.67
N SER A 73 -0.41 9.60 -13.67
CA SER A 73 -1.61 10.06 -12.94
C SER A 73 -1.39 11.20 -11.96
N PHE A 74 -0.16 11.42 -11.48
CA PHE A 74 0.15 12.43 -10.47
C PHE A 74 1.34 13.33 -10.84
N HIS A 75 1.55 13.53 -12.14
CA HIS A 75 2.54 14.46 -12.71
C HIS A 75 4.00 14.14 -12.32
N ASN A 76 4.38 12.86 -12.30
CA ASN A 76 5.71 12.40 -11.90
C ASN A 76 6.09 12.86 -10.47
N ARG A 77 5.12 12.76 -9.55
CA ARG A 77 5.31 12.94 -8.10
C ARG A 77 4.97 11.63 -7.38
N CYS A 78 5.56 11.46 -6.19
CA CYS A 78 5.19 10.38 -5.28
C CYS A 78 3.70 10.48 -4.90
N LEU A 79 2.99 9.35 -4.85
CA LEU A 79 1.57 9.29 -4.48
C LEU A 79 1.30 9.74 -3.02
N HIS A 80 2.33 9.77 -2.16
CA HIS A 80 2.30 10.33 -0.80
C HIS A 80 2.85 11.77 -0.70
N ALA A 81 3.06 12.47 -1.82
CA ALA A 81 3.60 13.83 -1.79
C ALA A 81 2.58 14.82 -1.20
N LEU A 82 2.93 15.44 -0.06
CA LEU A 82 2.13 16.47 0.61
C LEU A 82 2.31 17.85 -0.05
N GLY A 83 1.28 18.68 0.00
CA GLY A 83 1.29 20.06 -0.50
C GLY A 83 -0.13 20.65 -0.60
N ASP A 84 -0.28 21.80 -1.27
CA ASP A 84 -1.56 22.53 -1.36
C ASP A 84 -2.66 21.79 -2.16
N ILE A 85 -2.27 20.78 -2.95
CA ILE A 85 -3.18 19.93 -3.73
C ILE A 85 -3.13 18.53 -3.11
N PRO A 86 -4.26 18.00 -2.57
CA PRO A 86 -4.29 16.72 -1.90
C PRO A 86 -3.90 15.59 -2.85
N ASN A 87 -3.13 14.63 -2.34
CA ASN A 87 -2.71 13.46 -3.09
C ASN A 87 -3.83 12.40 -3.23
N PRO A 88 -3.66 11.36 -4.07
CA PRO A 88 -4.73 10.37 -4.30
C PRO A 88 -5.20 9.63 -3.04
N TYR A 89 -4.33 9.38 -2.05
CA TYR A 89 -4.74 8.81 -0.77
C TYR A 89 -5.59 9.80 0.03
N GLU A 90 -5.17 11.06 0.15
CA GLU A 90 -5.92 12.11 0.85
C GLU A 90 -7.31 12.33 0.23
N GLN A 91 -7.41 12.33 -1.11
CA GLN A 91 -8.68 12.43 -1.83
C GLN A 91 -9.58 11.22 -1.60
N ALA A 92 -9.05 9.99 -1.70
CA ALA A 92 -9.81 8.77 -1.48
C ALA A 92 -10.35 8.68 -0.04
N ILE A 93 -9.49 8.93 0.96
CA ILE A 93 -9.86 8.95 2.38
C ILE A 93 -10.91 10.03 2.65
N SER A 94 -10.76 11.23 2.08
CA SER A 94 -11.74 12.32 2.19
C SER A 94 -13.13 11.96 1.66
N ILE A 95 -13.22 11.23 0.54
CA ILE A 95 -14.50 10.87 -0.06
C ILE A 95 -15.18 9.72 0.70
N ILE A 96 -14.43 8.66 1.05
CA ILE A 96 -14.97 7.55 1.85
C ILE A 96 -15.41 8.05 3.23
N GLY A 97 -14.58 8.86 3.89
CA GLY A 97 -14.92 9.47 5.18
C GLY A 97 -16.19 10.33 5.11
N ARG A 98 -16.31 11.22 4.11
CA ARG A 98 -17.52 12.04 3.92
C ARG A 98 -18.79 11.22 3.63
N THR A 99 -18.66 10.05 3.02
CA THR A 99 -19.82 9.19 2.71
C THR A 99 -20.23 8.30 3.90
N LEU A 100 -19.25 7.86 4.71
CA LEU A 100 -19.50 6.96 5.84
C LEU A 100 -19.72 7.66 7.19
N ALA A 101 -19.35 8.92 7.36
CA ALA A 101 -19.48 9.66 8.63
C ALA A 101 -20.92 9.79 9.19
N ARG A 102 -21.96 9.43 8.43
CA ARG A 102 -23.35 9.34 8.91
C ARG A 102 -23.68 8.01 9.61
N PHE A 103 -22.88 6.98 9.37
CA PHE A 103 -23.07 5.61 9.87
C PHE A 103 -22.06 5.23 10.96
N ASP A 104 -21.05 6.06 11.18
CA ASP A 104 -20.03 5.89 12.23
C ASP A 104 -20.57 6.42 13.58
N GLU A 105 -20.84 5.51 14.52
CA GLU A 105 -21.42 5.83 15.84
C GLU A 105 -20.43 6.46 16.83
N ASP A 106 -19.13 6.17 16.72
CA ASP A 106 -18.11 6.59 17.69
C ASP A 106 -17.05 7.56 17.12
N ASN A 107 -17.00 7.71 15.79
CA ASN A 107 -16.03 8.51 15.04
C ASN A 107 -14.58 8.02 15.25
N LEU A 108 -14.39 6.75 15.62
CA LEU A 108 -13.10 6.12 15.84
C LEU A 108 -12.76 5.16 14.69
N ILE A 109 -12.00 5.66 13.72
CA ILE A 109 -11.51 4.90 12.57
C ILE A 109 -10.10 4.36 12.89
N PRO A 110 -9.89 3.03 13.09
CA PRO A 110 -8.55 2.47 13.24
C PRO A 110 -7.79 2.52 11.90
N CYS A 111 -6.69 3.27 11.89
CA CYS A 111 -5.82 3.44 10.73
C CYS A 111 -4.50 2.68 10.92
N PHE A 112 -4.09 1.92 9.91
CA PHE A 112 -2.87 1.12 9.92
C PHE A 112 -2.04 1.37 8.65
N GLY A 113 -0.72 1.50 8.80
CA GLY A 113 0.23 1.55 7.68
C GLY A 113 0.91 0.20 7.47
N PHE A 114 1.30 -0.12 6.23
CA PHE A 114 2.09 -1.29 5.90
C PHE A 114 3.08 -1.03 4.75
N GLY A 115 4.15 -1.83 4.68
CA GLY A 115 5.15 -1.78 3.59
C GLY A 115 6.27 -0.76 3.77
N ASP A 116 6.36 -0.11 4.93
CA ASP A 116 7.42 0.85 5.26
C ASP A 116 8.68 0.17 5.86
N ALA A 117 9.71 0.97 6.13
CA ALA A 117 10.98 0.52 6.73
C ALA A 117 10.90 0.12 8.22
N THR A 118 9.71 0.03 8.82
CA THR A 118 9.48 -0.55 10.15
C THR A 118 8.50 -1.73 10.14
N THR A 119 7.53 -1.78 9.22
CA THR A 119 6.64 -2.93 9.01
C THR A 119 7.21 -4.00 8.05
N HIS A 120 8.32 -3.73 7.35
CA HIS A 120 9.19 -4.66 6.62
C HIS A 120 8.64 -6.08 6.39
N ASP A 121 7.90 -6.28 5.28
CA ASP A 121 8.09 -7.36 4.31
C ASP A 121 6.92 -7.38 3.32
N GLN A 122 7.09 -8.12 2.21
CA GLN A 122 6.09 -8.43 1.18
C GLN A 122 5.43 -7.21 0.50
N GLN A 123 5.83 -6.95 -0.75
CA GLN A 123 5.07 -6.07 -1.64
C GLN A 123 3.69 -6.69 -1.96
N VAL A 124 2.64 -5.86 -1.96
CA VAL A 124 1.32 -6.22 -2.56
C VAL A 124 1.39 -6.20 -4.10
N THR A 125 2.42 -5.57 -4.67
CA THR A 125 2.74 -5.59 -6.10
C THR A 125 3.55 -6.82 -6.49
N ARG A 126 3.16 -7.47 -7.58
CA ARG A 126 3.79 -8.65 -8.19
C ARG A 126 5.31 -8.60 -8.23
N SER A 127 5.97 -9.61 -7.63
CA SER A 127 7.43 -9.77 -7.74
C SER A 127 7.87 -9.98 -9.19
N VAL A 128 8.95 -9.31 -9.59
CA VAL A 128 9.55 -9.35 -10.94
C VAL A 128 9.95 -10.75 -11.40
N ASP A 129 10.24 -11.67 -10.48
CA ASP A 129 10.60 -13.07 -10.81
C ASP A 129 9.39 -13.93 -11.23
N THR A 130 8.16 -13.43 -11.07
CA THR A 130 6.93 -14.21 -11.25
C THR A 130 6.52 -14.25 -12.73
N GLY A 131 6.63 -15.41 -13.39
CA GLY A 131 6.21 -15.59 -14.78
C GLY A 131 4.72 -15.33 -15.04
N ASN A 132 4.36 -14.85 -16.24
CA ASN A 132 2.97 -14.52 -16.60
C ASN A 132 2.01 -15.70 -16.38
N GLY A 133 0.88 -15.44 -15.72
CA GLY A 133 -0.16 -16.45 -15.46
C GLY A 133 0.08 -17.35 -14.24
N LYS A 134 1.07 -17.03 -13.39
CA LYS A 134 1.21 -17.61 -12.05
C LYS A 134 1.14 -16.50 -11.00
N LEU A 135 0.60 -16.85 -9.84
CA LEU A 135 0.61 -16.01 -8.65
C LEU A 135 1.98 -16.10 -7.95
N SER A 136 2.44 -14.99 -7.35
CA SER A 136 3.56 -15.00 -6.41
C SER A 136 3.14 -15.53 -5.03
N THR A 137 4.12 -15.81 -4.16
CA THR A 137 3.83 -16.26 -2.78
C THR A 137 3.01 -15.23 -2.00
N GLN A 138 3.33 -13.94 -2.18
CA GLN A 138 2.64 -12.80 -1.57
C GLN A 138 1.18 -12.70 -2.04
N GLU A 139 0.93 -12.97 -3.32
CA GLU A 139 -0.42 -12.99 -3.90
C GLU A 139 -1.25 -14.17 -3.38
N CYS A 140 -0.64 -15.35 -3.22
CA CYS A 140 -1.30 -16.50 -2.57
C CYS A 140 -1.63 -16.21 -1.10
N GLU A 141 -0.68 -15.67 -0.32
CA GLU A 141 -0.93 -15.26 1.08
C GLU A 141 -2.04 -14.20 1.20
N THR A 142 -2.14 -13.30 0.21
CA THR A 142 -3.21 -12.30 0.12
C THR A 142 -4.58 -12.94 -0.18
N ILE A 143 -4.66 -13.87 -1.14
CA ILE A 143 -5.90 -14.61 -1.45
C ILE A 143 -6.36 -15.44 -0.26
N ASP A 144 -5.46 -16.21 0.38
CA ASP A 144 -5.77 -17.01 1.56
C ASP A 144 -6.28 -16.12 2.72
N ALA A 145 -5.74 -14.90 2.87
CA ALA A 145 -6.25 -13.93 3.83
C ALA A 145 -7.67 -13.43 3.51
N ILE A 146 -8.00 -13.16 2.23
CA ILE A 146 -9.35 -12.73 1.81
C ILE A 146 -10.36 -13.87 1.97
N VAL A 147 -10.01 -15.09 1.56
CA VAL A 147 -10.85 -16.29 1.76
C VAL A 147 -11.12 -16.49 3.25
N LYS A 148 -10.09 -16.39 4.09
CA LYS A 148 -10.23 -16.50 5.55
C LYS A 148 -10.97 -15.31 6.19
N ALA A 149 -10.98 -14.14 5.57
CA ALA A 149 -11.79 -13.01 6.01
C ALA A 149 -13.30 -13.25 5.78
N SER A 150 -13.68 -14.01 4.75
CA SER A 150 -15.10 -14.35 4.48
C SER A 150 -15.76 -15.23 5.55
N ASP A 151 -14.99 -15.77 6.50
CA ASP A 151 -15.50 -16.45 7.70
C ASP A 151 -16.02 -15.47 8.78
N TYR A 152 -15.81 -14.16 8.59
CA TYR A 152 -16.14 -13.08 9.52
C TYR A 152 -17.12 -12.09 8.88
N PRO A 153 -17.87 -11.29 9.67
CA PRO A 153 -18.70 -10.20 9.14
C PRO A 153 -17.83 -9.00 8.73
N LEU A 154 -16.99 -9.19 7.70
CA LEU A 154 -16.01 -8.22 7.22
C LEU A 154 -16.07 -8.10 5.70
N SER A 155 -16.35 -6.89 5.22
CA SER A 155 -16.20 -6.48 3.81
C SER A 155 -14.85 -5.80 3.60
N ILE A 156 -14.21 -6.03 2.46
CA ILE A 156 -12.92 -5.46 2.08
C ILE A 156 -13.09 -4.63 0.80
N VAL A 157 -12.64 -3.38 0.80
CA VAL A 157 -12.64 -2.52 -0.39
C VAL A 157 -11.20 -2.08 -0.69
N LEU A 158 -10.65 -2.52 -1.82
CA LEU A 158 -9.31 -2.16 -2.25
C LEU A 158 -9.37 -0.99 -3.24
N VAL A 159 -8.91 0.18 -2.79
CA VAL A 159 -8.89 1.41 -3.60
C VAL A 159 -7.55 1.54 -4.33
N GLY A 160 -7.54 1.26 -5.64
CA GLY A 160 -6.36 1.39 -6.50
C GLY A 160 -6.07 2.83 -6.88
N VAL A 161 -4.99 3.39 -6.31
CA VAL A 161 -4.47 4.73 -6.63
C VAL A 161 -3.16 4.65 -7.42
N GLY A 162 -3.00 5.54 -8.39
CA GLY A 162 -1.82 5.59 -9.27
C GLY A 162 -2.00 4.90 -10.63
N ASP A 163 -0.88 4.68 -11.32
CA ASP A 163 -0.81 4.24 -12.71
C ASP A 163 -1.14 2.74 -12.91
N GLY A 164 -1.14 1.94 -11.84
CA GLY A 164 -1.30 0.48 -11.90
C GLY A 164 0.00 -0.26 -12.24
N PRO A 165 -0.03 -1.43 -12.91
CA PRO A 165 -1.20 -2.08 -13.53
C PRO A 165 -2.19 -2.67 -12.51
N TRP A 166 -3.45 -2.84 -12.94
CA TRP A 166 -4.57 -3.26 -12.09
C TRP A 166 -5.18 -4.62 -12.45
N ASP A 167 -4.65 -5.32 -13.46
CA ASP A 167 -5.25 -6.54 -14.03
C ASP A 167 -5.43 -7.67 -13.01
N MET A 168 -4.50 -7.78 -12.06
CA MET A 168 -4.52 -8.75 -10.96
C MET A 168 -5.64 -8.46 -9.96
N MET A 169 -5.87 -7.19 -9.62
CA MET A 169 -6.91 -6.81 -8.66
C MET A 169 -8.31 -6.98 -9.26
N ARG A 170 -8.45 -6.85 -10.60
CA ARG A 170 -9.67 -7.25 -11.32
C ARG A 170 -9.90 -8.77 -11.31
N GLN A 171 -8.83 -9.59 -11.35
CA GLN A 171 -8.95 -11.05 -11.21
C GLN A 171 -9.38 -11.46 -9.79
N PHE A 172 -8.96 -10.72 -8.77
CA PHE A 172 -9.40 -10.95 -7.38
C PHE A 172 -10.87 -10.56 -7.16
N ASP A 173 -11.36 -9.54 -7.86
CA ASP A 173 -12.78 -9.13 -7.89
C ASP A 173 -13.69 -10.28 -8.37
N ASP A 174 -13.46 -10.77 -9.60
CA ASP A 174 -14.35 -11.73 -10.26
C ASP A 174 -14.20 -13.20 -9.78
N ASN A 175 -13.03 -13.62 -9.29
CA ASN A 175 -12.66 -15.06 -9.25
C ASN A 175 -11.89 -15.57 -8.01
N ILE A 176 -12.07 -15.03 -6.80
CA ILE A 176 -11.55 -15.68 -5.58
C ILE A 176 -12.37 -16.96 -5.26
N PRO A 177 -11.76 -18.16 -5.28
CA PRO A 177 -12.46 -19.41 -4.98
C PRO A 177 -12.65 -19.61 -3.47
N SER A 178 -13.54 -20.53 -3.09
CA SER A 178 -13.69 -21.05 -1.72
C SER A 178 -14.11 -20.06 -0.62
N ARG A 179 -14.34 -18.77 -0.93
CA ARG A 179 -14.91 -17.78 0.00
C ARG A 179 -16.38 -18.11 0.34
N ALA A 180 -16.79 -17.86 1.58
CA ALA A 180 -18.13 -18.19 2.08
C ALA A 180 -19.23 -17.25 1.57
N PHE A 181 -18.88 -15.99 1.31
CA PHE A 181 -19.70 -15.00 0.60
C PHE A 181 -18.80 -14.02 -0.16
N ASP A 182 -19.40 -13.13 -0.95
CA ASP A 182 -18.66 -12.04 -1.60
C ASP A 182 -18.27 -10.96 -0.58
N ASN A 183 -16.98 -10.75 -0.39
CA ASN A 183 -16.43 -9.90 0.68
C ASN A 183 -15.27 -9.01 0.23
N PHE A 184 -15.04 -8.87 -1.08
CA PHE A 184 -13.92 -8.11 -1.64
C PHE A 184 -14.36 -7.35 -2.89
N GLN A 185 -14.15 -6.03 -2.91
CA GLN A 185 -14.37 -5.17 -4.08
C GLN A 185 -13.10 -4.36 -4.40
N PHE A 186 -12.65 -4.40 -5.65
CA PHE A 186 -11.60 -3.52 -6.17
C PHE A 186 -12.18 -2.28 -6.86
N VAL A 187 -11.63 -1.10 -6.57
CA VAL A 187 -12.06 0.17 -7.19
C VAL A 187 -10.85 0.93 -7.74
N ASN A 188 -10.82 1.13 -9.06
CA ASN A 188 -9.78 1.90 -9.73
C ASN A 188 -10.06 3.42 -9.60
N PHE A 189 -9.60 4.01 -8.49
CA PHE A 189 -9.80 5.42 -8.16
C PHE A 189 -9.26 6.35 -9.26
N THR A 190 -8.05 6.07 -9.74
CA THR A 190 -7.41 6.90 -10.78
C THR A 190 -8.19 6.87 -12.10
N GLU A 191 -8.76 5.73 -12.49
CA GLU A 191 -9.63 5.65 -13.68
C GLU A 191 -10.90 6.50 -13.53
N ILE A 192 -11.59 6.43 -12.38
CA ILE A 192 -12.77 7.26 -12.12
C ILE A 192 -12.40 8.75 -12.10
N MET A 193 -11.34 9.11 -11.37
CA MET A 193 -10.92 10.51 -11.21
C MET A 193 -10.37 11.15 -12.50
N SER A 194 -9.87 10.35 -13.44
CA SER A 194 -9.42 10.83 -14.76
C SER A 194 -10.55 11.15 -15.75
N ARG A 195 -11.81 10.75 -15.49
CA ARG A 195 -12.94 10.92 -16.42
C ARG A 195 -13.24 12.41 -16.72
N PRO A 196 -13.67 12.78 -17.95
CA PRO A 196 -13.99 14.16 -18.32
C PRO A 196 -15.41 14.57 -17.87
N ILE A 197 -15.70 14.43 -16.57
CA ILE A 197 -17.02 14.70 -15.95
C ILE A 197 -16.88 15.65 -14.73
N PRO A 198 -17.96 16.28 -14.23
CA PRO A 198 -17.89 17.16 -13.06
C PRO A 198 -17.38 16.44 -11.81
N THR A 199 -16.58 17.13 -10.98
CA THR A 199 -15.93 16.55 -9.80
C THR A 199 -16.90 15.87 -8.84
N SER A 200 -18.08 16.46 -8.57
CA SER A 200 -19.07 15.84 -7.69
C SER A 200 -19.59 14.50 -8.21
N LYS A 201 -19.71 14.33 -9.54
CA LYS A 201 -20.05 13.04 -10.14
C LYS A 201 -18.89 12.05 -10.05
N LYS A 202 -17.62 12.50 -10.12
CA LYS A 202 -16.46 11.61 -9.85
C LYS A 202 -16.44 11.11 -8.41
N GLU A 203 -16.71 12.00 -7.44
CA GLU A 203 -16.81 11.62 -6.04
C GLU A 203 -17.98 10.65 -5.82
N ALA A 204 -19.14 10.93 -6.42
CA ALA A 204 -20.31 10.05 -6.38
C ALA A 204 -20.03 8.68 -7.02
N GLU A 205 -19.50 8.62 -8.26
CA GLU A 205 -19.12 7.37 -8.94
C GLU A 205 -18.11 6.55 -8.11
N PHE A 206 -17.11 7.19 -7.51
CA PHE A 206 -16.14 6.50 -6.65
C PHE A 206 -16.78 5.94 -5.38
N ALA A 207 -17.55 6.75 -4.65
CA ALA A 207 -18.24 6.30 -3.43
C ALA A 207 -19.27 5.20 -3.75
N LEU A 208 -19.97 5.29 -4.88
CA LEU A 208 -20.92 4.30 -5.37
C LEU A 208 -20.22 2.96 -5.66
N SER A 209 -19.13 2.98 -6.43
CA SER A 209 -18.32 1.78 -6.72
C SER A 209 -17.64 1.18 -5.49
N ALA A 210 -17.32 1.98 -4.47
CA ALA A 210 -16.72 1.50 -3.23
C ALA A 210 -17.74 0.91 -2.25
N LEU A 211 -18.99 1.40 -2.23
CA LEU A 211 -19.91 1.16 -1.11
C LEU A 211 -21.24 0.48 -1.47
N MET A 212 -21.70 0.47 -2.73
CA MET A 212 -22.99 -0.17 -3.09
C MET A 212 -23.06 -1.67 -2.83
N GLU A 213 -21.92 -2.35 -2.83
CA GLU A 213 -21.79 -3.76 -2.46
C GLU A 213 -22.12 -4.01 -0.98
N ILE A 214 -21.73 -3.09 -0.09
CA ILE A 214 -21.71 -3.31 1.37
C ILE A 214 -23.08 -3.70 1.94
N PRO A 215 -24.22 -3.09 1.56
CA PRO A 215 -25.54 -3.53 2.03
C PRO A 215 -25.95 -4.94 1.57
N ALA A 216 -25.38 -5.46 0.49
CA ALA A 216 -25.59 -6.85 0.04
C ALA A 216 -24.65 -7.82 0.78
N GLN A 217 -23.37 -7.45 0.92
CA GLN A 217 -22.37 -8.22 1.66
C GLN A 217 -22.73 -8.35 3.15
N PHE A 218 -23.24 -7.29 3.79
CA PHE A 218 -23.80 -7.31 5.14
C PHE A 218 -24.95 -8.31 5.30
N LYS A 219 -25.90 -8.32 4.34
CA LYS A 219 -27.02 -9.28 4.34
C LYS A 219 -26.55 -10.72 4.13
N ALA A 220 -25.50 -10.94 3.33
CA ALA A 220 -24.88 -12.25 3.20
C ALA A 220 -24.24 -12.73 4.53
N ALA A 221 -23.46 -11.87 5.20
CA ALA A 221 -22.87 -12.17 6.51
C ALA A 221 -23.93 -12.41 7.61
N MET A 222 -25.07 -11.71 7.55
CA MET A 222 -26.22 -11.94 8.42
C MET A 222 -26.89 -13.29 8.15
N ASN A 223 -27.13 -13.64 6.88
CA ASN A 223 -27.71 -14.93 6.49
C ASN A 223 -26.80 -16.12 6.85
N LEU A 224 -25.48 -15.95 6.78
CA LEU A 224 -24.47 -16.89 7.27
C LEU A 224 -24.31 -16.89 8.80
N GLN A 225 -25.05 -16.02 9.51
CA GLN A 225 -25.04 -15.89 10.96
C GLN A 225 -23.64 -15.60 11.53
N LEU A 226 -22.84 -14.77 10.83
CA LEU A 226 -21.48 -14.42 11.22
C LEU A 226 -21.44 -13.33 12.30
N LEU A 227 -22.45 -12.47 12.34
CA LEU A 227 -22.58 -11.39 13.33
C LEU A 227 -22.62 -11.96 14.76
N GLY A 228 -21.90 -11.31 15.68
CA GLY A 228 -21.79 -11.72 17.08
C GLY A 228 -20.95 -12.97 17.37
N ARG A 229 -20.55 -13.76 16.36
CA ARG A 229 -19.75 -14.98 16.56
C ARG A 229 -18.26 -14.67 16.69
N ARG A 230 -17.71 -14.85 17.89
CA ARG A 230 -16.24 -14.83 18.11
C ARG A 230 -15.61 -16.12 17.57
N ARG A 231 -15.01 -16.06 16.38
CA ARG A 231 -14.06 -17.08 15.91
C ARG A 231 -12.65 -16.75 16.42
N GLY A 232 -11.85 -17.77 16.70
CA GLY A 232 -10.47 -17.61 17.16
C GLY A 232 -9.51 -17.29 16.01
N PHE A 233 -8.69 -16.26 16.17
CA PHE A 233 -7.62 -15.91 15.24
C PHE A 233 -6.29 -15.77 16.02
N PRO A 234 -5.14 -16.24 15.50
CA PRO A 234 -3.85 -16.07 16.18
C PRO A 234 -3.49 -14.58 16.32
N HIS A 235 -3.13 -14.15 17.53
CA HIS A 235 -2.98 -12.74 17.87
C HIS A 235 -1.86 -12.04 17.06
N ARG A 236 -2.23 -11.29 16.02
CA ARG A 236 -1.30 -10.45 15.24
C ARG A 236 -1.03 -9.15 16.01
N SER A 237 0.18 -9.01 16.56
CA SER A 237 0.62 -7.78 17.22
C SER A 237 0.85 -6.66 16.20
N VAL A 238 0.09 -5.57 16.31
CA VAL A 238 0.33 -4.33 15.55
C VAL A 238 1.55 -3.61 16.15
N LEU A 239 2.44 -3.09 15.29
CA LEU A 239 3.57 -2.28 15.72
C LEU A 239 3.11 -0.84 16.04
N PRO A 240 3.72 -0.16 17.04
CA PRO A 240 3.48 1.27 17.23
C PRO A 240 3.97 2.06 15.99
N PRO A 241 3.35 3.21 15.68
CA PRO A 241 3.75 4.01 14.53
C PRO A 241 5.23 4.45 14.63
N PRO A 242 5.98 4.45 13.52
CA PRO A 242 7.39 4.82 13.52
C PRO A 242 7.59 6.25 14.03
N VAL A 243 8.25 6.39 15.18
CA VAL A 243 8.36 7.66 15.89
C VAL A 243 9.31 8.60 15.14
N SER A 244 8.78 9.64 14.52
CA SER A 244 9.59 10.74 14.00
C SER A 244 10.25 11.47 15.17
N VAL A 245 11.59 11.49 15.21
CA VAL A 245 12.37 12.14 16.27
C VAL A 245 12.33 13.65 16.06
N SER A 246 11.21 14.26 16.45
CA SER A 246 11.00 15.71 16.34
C SER A 246 12.02 16.49 17.16
N GLN A 247 12.61 17.50 16.54
CA GLN A 247 13.76 18.24 17.08
C GLN A 247 13.35 19.15 18.24
N ARG A 248 13.43 18.64 19.48
CA ARG A 248 13.55 19.51 20.65
C ARG A 248 14.94 20.13 20.67
N TYR A 249 15.05 21.33 20.10
CA TYR A 249 16.21 22.21 20.29
C TYR A 249 16.32 22.59 21.77
N PRO A 250 17.43 22.26 22.47
CA PRO A 250 17.69 22.79 23.79
C PRO A 250 18.07 24.27 23.67
N GLU A 251 17.53 25.09 24.58
CA GLU A 251 17.76 26.53 24.62
C GLU A 251 19.25 26.87 24.89
N TYR A 252 19.69 28.01 24.37
CA TYR A 252 21.10 28.39 24.34
C TYR A 252 21.65 28.65 25.76
N SER A 253 22.75 27.99 26.14
CA SER A 253 23.47 28.27 27.38
C SER A 253 24.99 28.23 27.14
N PRO A 254 25.74 29.28 27.50
CA PRO A 254 27.11 29.45 27.01
C PRO A 254 28.16 28.66 27.80
N VAL A 255 28.98 27.93 27.02
CA VAL A 255 30.43 27.69 27.18
C VAL A 255 31.05 27.87 28.59
N LYS A 256 31.68 26.79 29.09
CA LYS A 256 32.88 26.90 29.93
C LYS A 256 34.07 26.23 29.23
N GLN A 257 35.23 26.88 29.28
CA GLN A 257 36.46 26.45 28.61
C GLN A 257 37.44 25.79 29.59
N THR A 258 38.01 24.65 29.17
CA THR A 258 39.27 24.03 29.64
C THR A 258 39.67 23.07 28.50
N GLN A 259 40.80 23.17 27.77
CA GLN A 259 42.21 23.30 28.17
C GLN A 259 42.60 22.23 29.20
N SER A 260 43.45 21.22 28.92
CA SER A 260 44.27 20.90 27.72
C SER A 260 44.31 19.35 27.53
N THR A 261 45.24 18.61 26.89
CA THR A 261 46.64 18.85 26.43
C THR A 261 47.02 17.82 25.33
N SER A 262 48.32 17.57 25.13
CA SER A 262 48.94 16.56 24.24
C SER A 262 48.75 15.11 24.77
N THR A 263 49.17 14.01 24.12
CA THR A 263 50.37 13.81 23.26
C THR A 263 50.30 12.53 22.39
N SER A 264 51.00 12.55 21.24
CA SER A 264 51.70 11.44 20.52
C SER A 264 51.15 9.99 20.46
N TYR A 265 50.96 9.53 19.22
CA TYR A 265 51.37 8.24 18.61
C TYR A 265 51.33 6.91 19.39
N GLY A 266 50.58 5.94 18.84
CA GLY A 266 50.75 4.50 19.10
C GLY A 266 49.86 3.61 18.22
N TRP A 267 50.44 2.81 17.32
CA TRP A 267 49.76 1.77 16.53
C TRP A 267 50.08 0.38 17.11
N PRO A 268 49.12 -0.56 17.12
CA PRO A 268 49.47 -1.94 16.77
C PRO A 268 48.43 -2.69 15.92
N GLN A 269 48.88 -3.09 14.73
CA GLN A 269 48.67 -4.37 14.03
C GLN A 269 47.41 -5.27 14.23
N LYS A 270 46.68 -5.43 13.09
CA LYS A 270 46.40 -6.69 12.34
C LYS A 270 45.35 -7.71 12.82
N ASN A 271 44.90 -8.49 11.81
CA ASN A 271 44.10 -9.74 11.80
C ASN A 271 42.57 -9.56 11.91
N ALA A 272 41.72 -10.18 11.06
CA ALA A 272 41.96 -10.94 9.82
C ALA A 272 40.70 -11.01 8.91
N SER A 273 40.90 -11.43 7.65
CA SER A 273 40.03 -12.17 6.67
C SER A 273 38.55 -12.44 7.00
N SER A 274 37.56 -12.49 6.07
CA SER A 274 37.43 -12.36 4.59
C SER A 274 35.90 -12.52 4.25
N PRO A 275 35.39 -12.48 2.98
CA PRO A 275 35.98 -12.16 1.67
C PRO A 275 35.29 -10.96 0.97
N ARG A 276 35.48 -10.80 -0.36
CA ARG A 276 34.77 -9.84 -1.24
C ARG A 276 34.04 -10.56 -2.38
N GLN A 277 32.94 -9.98 -2.87
CA GLN A 277 32.63 -9.71 -4.29
C GLN A 277 31.35 -8.85 -4.32
N ASP A 278 31.46 -7.57 -4.71
CA ASP A 278 31.28 -7.06 -6.08
C ASP A 278 29.78 -7.00 -6.47
N SER A 279 29.23 -5.79 -6.38
CA SER A 279 27.85 -5.42 -6.72
C SER A 279 27.84 -4.21 -7.66
N ASP A 280 26.79 -4.08 -8.46
CA ASP A 280 26.76 -3.23 -9.66
C ASP A 280 27.23 -1.77 -9.52
N ILE A 281 27.94 -1.31 -10.55
CA ILE A 281 28.63 -0.03 -10.60
C ILE A 281 27.74 0.99 -11.32
N GLY A 282 26.88 1.65 -10.56
CA GLY A 282 25.98 2.71 -11.04
C GLY A 282 25.70 3.76 -9.97
N ASP A 283 24.56 3.63 -9.28
CA ASP A 283 24.01 4.69 -8.41
C ASP A 283 24.79 4.97 -7.12
N GLN A 284 25.76 4.13 -6.76
CA GLN A 284 26.52 4.31 -5.52
C GLN A 284 27.54 5.45 -5.56
N GLN A 285 27.66 6.21 -6.66
CA GLN A 285 28.63 7.30 -6.81
C GLN A 285 28.11 8.72 -6.47
N THR A 286 26.79 8.96 -6.35
CA THR A 286 26.24 10.32 -6.14
C THR A 286 26.09 10.70 -4.67
N CYS A 287 26.34 11.97 -4.32
CA CYS A 287 26.35 12.45 -2.94
C CYS A 287 24.93 12.43 -2.32
N PRO A 288 24.70 11.79 -1.16
CA PRO A 288 23.38 11.65 -0.53
C PRO A 288 22.86 12.92 0.16
N ILE A 289 23.25 14.10 -0.34
CA ILE A 289 22.88 15.43 0.18
C ILE A 289 22.37 16.29 -0.98
N CYS A 290 23.21 16.53 -1.99
CA CYS A 290 22.84 17.27 -3.20
C CYS A 290 22.38 16.39 -4.37
N TRP A 291 22.60 15.08 -4.31
CA TRP A 291 22.25 14.06 -5.32
C TRP A 291 22.76 14.35 -6.74
N THR A 292 23.69 15.31 -6.88
CA THR A 292 24.22 15.83 -8.14
C THR A 292 25.70 15.51 -8.28
N GLU A 293 26.49 15.80 -7.24
CA GLU A 293 27.96 15.66 -7.26
C GLU A 293 28.44 14.27 -6.84
N ALA A 294 29.62 13.87 -7.34
CA ALA A 294 30.22 12.57 -7.02
C ALA A 294 30.76 12.49 -5.56
N LYS A 295 30.80 11.28 -4.99
CA LYS A 295 31.25 10.97 -3.63
C LYS A 295 32.79 11.05 -3.46
N ASN A 296 33.37 12.24 -3.61
CA ASN A 296 34.82 12.47 -3.50
C ASN A 296 35.32 12.84 -2.07
N LEU A 297 34.51 12.64 -1.02
CA LEU A 297 34.90 12.86 0.38
C LEU A 297 34.34 11.76 1.31
N ALA A 298 35.21 11.07 2.05
CA ALA A 298 34.83 10.13 3.10
C ALA A 298 35.03 10.73 4.50
N PHE A 299 34.18 10.31 5.45
CA PHE A 299 34.33 10.61 6.87
C PHE A 299 35.00 9.45 7.62
N GLY A 300 35.57 9.71 8.80
CA GLY A 300 36.15 8.69 9.68
C GLY A 300 35.21 7.56 10.13
N CYS A 301 33.91 7.66 9.85
CA CYS A 301 32.92 6.60 10.05
C CYS A 301 32.62 5.76 8.80
N GLY A 302 33.40 5.90 7.71
CA GLY A 302 33.26 5.14 6.45
C GLY A 302 32.28 5.75 5.43
N HIS A 303 31.26 6.47 5.89
CA HIS A 303 30.29 7.15 5.03
C HIS A 303 30.89 8.27 4.17
N GLN A 304 30.26 8.53 3.02
CA GLN A 304 30.79 9.37 1.94
C GLN A 304 29.79 10.42 1.44
N THR A 305 30.31 11.56 0.99
CA THR A 305 29.61 12.69 0.35
C THR A 305 30.50 13.29 -0.74
N CYS A 306 30.02 14.30 -1.48
CA CYS A 306 30.93 15.19 -2.20
C CYS A 306 31.64 16.14 -1.22
N ALA A 307 32.77 16.72 -1.65
CA ALA A 307 33.58 17.62 -0.86
C ALA A 307 32.82 18.89 -0.45
N ASP A 308 32.00 19.46 -1.34
CA ASP A 308 31.29 20.72 -1.08
C ASP A 308 30.14 20.58 -0.09
N CYS A 309 29.40 19.47 -0.10
CA CYS A 309 28.45 19.19 0.97
C CYS A 309 29.12 18.71 2.25
N GLY A 310 30.29 18.05 2.19
CA GLY A 310 30.94 17.42 3.35
C GLY A 310 31.95 18.29 4.12
N LYS A 311 32.43 19.40 3.55
CA LYS A 311 33.50 20.24 4.13
C LYS A 311 33.17 20.80 5.52
N GLU A 312 31.95 21.29 5.72
CA GLU A 312 31.55 21.98 6.97
C GLU A 312 30.71 21.12 7.93
N LEU A 313 30.29 19.91 7.53
CA LEU A 313 29.51 19.02 8.38
C LEU A 313 30.29 18.62 9.63
N LYS A 314 29.76 18.92 10.81
CA LYS A 314 30.34 18.51 12.10
C LYS A 314 29.95 17.08 12.50
N VAL A 315 28.88 16.56 11.91
CA VAL A 315 28.25 15.26 12.21
C VAL A 315 27.88 14.58 10.88
N CYS A 316 28.08 13.26 10.79
CA CYS A 316 27.77 12.49 9.59
C CYS A 316 26.25 12.29 9.44
N PRO A 317 25.62 12.72 8.33
CA PRO A 317 24.16 12.67 8.17
C PRO A 317 23.61 11.24 8.18
N LEU A 318 24.39 10.25 7.71
CA LEU A 318 23.96 8.85 7.60
C LEU A 318 24.05 8.04 8.91
N CYS A 319 24.77 8.52 9.93
CA CYS A 319 24.96 7.74 11.18
C CYS A 319 25.14 8.56 12.46
N GLN A 320 24.98 9.89 12.38
CA GLN A 320 25.02 10.83 13.51
C GLN A 320 26.31 10.82 14.37
N ARG A 321 27.40 10.21 13.86
CA ARG A 321 28.73 10.27 14.48
C ARG A 321 29.42 11.59 14.17
N VAL A 322 30.12 12.17 15.14
CA VAL A 322 30.95 13.38 14.97
C VAL A 322 32.05 13.13 13.93
N ILE A 323 32.23 14.06 12.99
CA ILE A 323 33.23 13.96 11.92
C ILE A 323 34.59 14.44 12.45
N THR A 324 35.35 13.50 13.02
CA THR A 324 36.72 13.73 13.52
C THR A 324 37.77 13.74 12.41
N SER A 325 37.52 13.07 11.29
CA SER A 325 38.39 13.07 10.10
C SER A 325 37.58 13.13 8.80
N ARG A 326 38.18 13.78 7.79
CA ARG A 326 37.71 13.85 6.41
C ARG A 326 38.86 13.41 5.50
N ILE A 327 38.59 12.50 4.58
CA ILE A 327 39.56 11.96 3.62
C ILE A 327 39.03 12.30 2.23
N ARG A 328 39.80 13.03 1.43
CA ARG A 328 39.45 13.28 0.03
C ARG A 328 39.77 12.03 -0.77
N LEU A 329 38.81 11.58 -1.56
CA LEU A 329 38.98 10.47 -2.49
C LEU A 329 39.42 11.04 -3.84
N TYR A 330 40.33 10.33 -4.50
CA TYR A 330 40.93 10.67 -5.80
C TYR A 330 40.64 9.54 -6.78
#